data_AF-A0A2A4N5H4-F1
#
_entry.id   AF-A0A2A4N5H4-F1
#
_cell.length_a   1.000
_cell.length_b   1.000
_cell.length_c   1.000
_cell.angle_alpha   90.00
_cell.angle_beta   90.00
_cell.angle_gamma   90.00
#
_symmetry.space_group_name_H-M   'P 1'
#
loop_
_entity.id
_entity.type
_entity.pdbx_description
1 polymer ?
#
loop_
_entity_poly.entity_id
_entity_poly.type
_entity_poly.pdbx_seq_one_letter_code
_entity_poly.pdbx_strand_id
1 'polypeptide(L)' 'MFPEMQVRWDIYPDHKSHMETQGCFRCHDNNHSTKDGKVISKDCNLCHSITAQGKPDSLLRHLQQKNGIHPSC' A
#
# COMPACT_ATOMS: atom_id res chain seq x y z
N MET A 1 -22.23 -6.40 11.52
CA MET A 1 -22.99 -6.34 10.24
C MET A 1 -23.97 -5.19 10.35
N PHE A 2 -24.11 -4.34 9.32
CA PHE A 2 -25.00 -3.17 9.31
C PHE A 2 -26.24 -3.46 8.44
N PRO A 3 -27.35 -3.98 9.00
CA PRO A 3 -28.45 -4.54 8.20
C PRO A 3 -29.28 -3.49 7.45
N GLU A 4 -29.40 -2.29 8.01
CA GLU A 4 -30.20 -1.19 7.45
C GLU A 4 -29.61 -0.62 6.15
N MET A 5 -28.29 -0.69 6.00
CA MET A 5 -27.58 -0.22 4.82
C MET A 5 -27.61 -1.24 3.66
N GLN A 6 -28.28 -2.39 3.86
CA GLN A 6 -28.38 -3.51 2.91
C GLN A 6 -27.04 -3.99 2.34
N VAL A 7 -25.94 -3.76 3.07
CA VAL A 7 -24.59 -4.15 2.66
C VAL A 7 -24.15 -5.43 3.35
N ARG A 8 -23.64 -6.36 2.52
CA ARG A 8 -22.99 -7.58 2.98
C ARG A 8 -21.47 -7.38 2.98
N TRP A 9 -20.77 -8.06 3.88
CA TRP A 9 -19.32 -7.93 4.02
C TRP A 9 -18.53 -8.70 2.95
N ASP A 10 -19.16 -9.66 2.28
CA ASP A 10 -18.55 -10.63 1.38
C ASP A 10 -18.68 -10.27 -0.12
N ILE A 11 -19.44 -9.23 -0.44
CA ILE A 11 -19.67 -8.80 -1.83
C ILE A 11 -18.65 -7.75 -2.32
N TYR A 12 -17.86 -7.18 -1.40
CA TYR A 12 -16.87 -6.16 -1.71
C TYR A 12 -15.46 -6.75 -1.71
N PRO A 13 -14.59 -6.33 -2.64
CA PRO A 13 -13.20 -6.77 -2.65
C PRO A 13 -12.48 -6.36 -1.37
N ASP A 14 -11.65 -7.28 -0.85
CA ASP A 14 -10.77 -6.99 0.26
C ASP A 14 -9.48 -6.31 -0.24
N HIS A 15 -9.26 -5.06 0.14
CA HIS A 15 -8.11 -4.26 -0.29
C HIS A 15 -6.91 -4.32 0.68
N LYS A 16 -6.85 -5.34 1.54
CA LYS A 16 -5.72 -5.52 2.48
C LYS A 16 -4.41 -5.91 1.78
N SER A 17 -4.47 -6.46 0.56
CA SER A 17 -3.30 -6.97 -0.15
C SER A 17 -3.16 -6.31 -1.53
N HIS A 18 -1.92 -5.97 -1.89
CA HIS A 18 -1.55 -5.51 -3.23
C HIS A 18 -1.22 -6.68 -4.19
N MET A 19 -1.31 -7.94 -3.73
CA MET A 19 -1.06 -9.12 -4.57
C MET A 19 -2.30 -9.49 -5.38
N GLU A 20 -3.47 -9.45 -4.73
CA GLU A 20 -4.76 -9.85 -5.32
C GLU A 20 -5.59 -8.65 -5.77
N THR A 21 -5.32 -7.46 -5.22
CA THR A 21 -6.00 -6.21 -5.58
C THR A 21 -4.99 -5.07 -5.69
N GLN A 22 -5.42 -3.86 -6.06
CA GLN A 22 -4.56 -2.68 -5.98
C GLN A 22 -4.13 -2.33 -4.54
N GLY A 23 -4.84 -2.83 -3.53
CA GLY A 23 -4.52 -2.64 -2.11
C GLY A 23 -4.34 -1.17 -1.72
N CYS A 24 -3.23 -0.87 -1.05
CA CYS A 24 -2.81 0.48 -0.66
C CYS A 24 -2.67 1.44 -1.85
N PHE A 25 -2.16 0.94 -2.99
CA PHE A 25 -1.90 1.76 -4.17
C PHE A 25 -3.16 2.33 -4.81
N ARG A 26 -4.35 1.81 -4.47
CA ARG A 26 -5.64 2.38 -4.90
C ARG A 26 -5.79 3.86 -4.48
N CYS A 27 -5.17 4.28 -3.39
CA CYS A 27 -5.09 5.70 -3.00
C CYS A 27 -3.66 6.25 -3.07
N HIS A 28 -2.67 5.42 -2.78
CA HIS A 28 -1.27 5.80 -2.77
C HIS A 28 -0.68 5.71 -4.19
N ASP A 29 -1.34 6.33 -5.17
CA ASP A 29 -1.00 6.26 -6.60
C ASP A 29 -0.27 7.50 -7.14
N ASN A 30 -0.21 8.59 -6.37
CA ASN A 30 0.20 9.95 -6.77
C ASN A 30 -0.83 10.73 -7.61
N ASN A 31 -1.98 10.14 -7.94
CA ASN A 31 -3.05 10.86 -8.65
C ASN A 31 -3.94 11.63 -7.69
N HIS A 32 -3.99 11.20 -6.42
CA HIS A 32 -4.66 11.92 -5.35
C HIS A 32 -3.77 13.05 -4.83
N SER A 33 -3.84 14.20 -5.50
CA SER A 33 -3.08 15.40 -5.16
C SER A 33 -3.99 16.56 -4.74
N THR A 34 -3.51 17.37 -3.80
CA THR A 34 -4.13 18.67 -3.49
C THR A 34 -3.75 19.71 -4.55
N LYS A 35 -4.45 20.84 -4.59
CA LYS A 35 -4.11 21.99 -5.45
C LYS A 35 -2.66 22.47 -5.24
N ASP A 36 -2.14 22.31 -4.03
CA ASP A 36 -0.78 22.67 -3.63
C ASP A 36 0.25 21.56 -3.91
N GLY A 37 -0.15 20.47 -4.57
CA GLY A 37 0.73 19.39 -5.00
C GLY A 37 1.06 18.34 -3.93
N LYS A 38 0.40 18.36 -2.77
CA LYS A 38 0.59 17.33 -1.74
C LYS A 38 -0.09 16.03 -2.19
N VAL A 39 0.67 14.93 -2.19
CA VAL A 39 0.19 13.59 -2.51
C VAL A 39 0.17 12.70 -1.27
N ILE A 40 -0.57 11.60 -1.35
CA ILE A 40 -0.56 10.56 -0.32
C ILE A 40 0.76 9.77 -0.42
N SER A 41 1.53 9.72 0.68
CA SER A 41 2.86 9.10 0.71
C SER A 41 2.82 7.60 0.42
N LYS A 42 3.60 7.09 -0.53
CA LYS A 42 3.71 5.64 -0.82
C LYS A 42 4.61 4.88 0.16
N ASP A 43 4.77 5.38 1.38
CA ASP A 43 5.57 4.70 2.39
C ASP A 43 4.80 3.51 2.98
N CYS A 44 5.23 2.30 2.63
CA CYS A 44 4.64 1.06 3.12
C CYS A 44 4.76 0.92 4.65
N ASN A 45 5.72 1.60 5.28
CA ASN A 45 5.93 1.54 6.72
C ASN A 45 4.85 2.27 7.53
N LEU A 46 3.99 3.04 6.87
CA LEU A 46 2.83 3.65 7.49
C LEU A 46 1.83 2.62 8.01
N CYS A 47 1.81 1.41 7.42
CA CYS A 47 0.90 0.34 7.82
C CYS A 47 1.62 -0.99 8.12
N HIS A 48 2.81 -1.22 7.57
CA HIS A 48 3.54 -2.48 7.72
C HIS A 48 4.86 -2.30 8.47
N SER A 49 5.22 -3.27 9.30
CA SER A 49 6.58 -3.40 9.82
C SER A 49 7.38 -4.33 8.90
N ILE A 50 8.03 -3.77 7.89
CA ILE A 50 8.78 -4.55 6.88
C ILE A 50 10.20 -4.80 7.40
N THR A 51 10.52 -6.07 7.64
CA THR A 51 11.86 -6.48 8.12
C THR A 51 12.84 -6.75 6.99
N ALA A 52 12.34 -7.22 5.84
CA ALA A 52 13.09 -7.41 4.60
C ALA A 52 12.17 -7.37 3.36
N GLN A 53 12.68 -6.87 2.24
CA GLN A 53 11.99 -6.82 0.94
C GLN A 53 13.00 -6.79 -0.21
N GLY A 54 12.67 -7.36 -1.37
CA GLY A 54 13.52 -7.34 -2.57
C GLY A 54 13.67 -8.72 -3.20
N LYS A 55 14.53 -8.83 -4.21
CA LYS A 55 14.86 -10.12 -4.84
C LYS A 55 15.73 -10.96 -3.89
N PRO A 56 15.74 -12.30 -3.99
CA PRO A 56 16.57 -13.16 -3.15
C PRO A 56 18.05 -12.74 -3.13
N ASP A 57 18.59 -12.36 -4.29
CA ASP A 57 19.99 -11.95 -4.46
C ASP A 57 20.25 -10.50 -4.04
N SER A 58 19.21 -9.74 -3.65
CA SER A 58 19.29 -8.31 -3.35
C SER A 58 18.25 -7.91 -2.30
N LEU A 59 18.16 -8.68 -1.21
CA LEU A 59 17.24 -8.38 -0.11
C LEU A 59 17.69 -7.11 0.61
N LEU A 60 16.80 -6.12 0.64
CA LEU A 60 16.93 -4.93 1.47
C LEU A 60 16.33 -5.22 2.84
N ARG A 61 17.11 -5.00 3.90
CA ARG A 61 16.63 -5.11 5.29
C ARG A 61 16.30 -3.73 5.85
N HIS A 62 15.41 -3.68 6.85
CA HIS A 62 14.87 -2.46 7.46
C HIS A 62 15.92 -1.36 7.75
N LEU A 63 17.13 -1.73 8.17
CA LEU A 63 18.23 -0.79 8.47
C LEU A 63 18.82 -0.08 7.23
N GLN A 64 18.54 -0.57 6.03
CA GLN A 64 19.03 -0.04 4.74
C GLN A 64 17.94 0.73 3.97
N GLN A 65 16.71 0.78 4.49
CA GLN A 65 15.52 1.28 3.80
C GLN A 65 15.26 2.79 3.99
N LYS A 66 16.23 3.60 4.43
CA LYS A 66 15.99 5.04 4.65
C LYS A 66 15.88 5.88 3.37
N ASN A 67 16.27 5.34 2.21
CA ASN A 67 16.18 6.03 0.91
C ASN A 67 15.51 5.14 -0.16
N GLY A 68 14.31 4.61 0.14
CA GLY A 68 13.62 3.62 -0.69
C GLY A 68 13.24 4.09 -2.09
N ILE A 69 14.15 3.93 -3.07
CA ILE A 69 13.76 3.69 -4.46
C ILE A 69 13.24 2.26 -4.48
N HIS A 70 11.93 2.11 -4.33
CA HIS A 70 11.26 0.86 -4.67
C HIS A 70 11.50 0.64 -6.18
N PRO A 71 12.26 -0.38 -6.60
CA PRO A 71 12.17 -0.80 -7.99
C PRO A 71 10.74 -1.27 -8.13
N SER A 72 9.98 -0.61 -9.01
CA SER A 72 8.72 -1.17 -9.48
C SER A 72 8.92 -2.67 -9.70
N CYS A 73 8.02 -3.49 -9.14
CA CYS A 73 7.82 -4.83 -9.68
C CYS A 73 7.80 -4.77 -11.22
#